data_AF-E4RLZ2-F1
#
_entry.id   AF-E4RLZ2-F1
#
_cell.length_a   1.000
_cell.length_b   1.000
_cell.length_c   1.000
_cell.angle_alpha   90.00
_cell.angle_beta   90.00
_cell.angle_gamma   90.00
#
_symmetry.space_group_name_H-M   'P 1'
#
loop_
_entity.id
_entity.type
_entity.pdbx_description
1 polymer ?
#
loop_
_entity_poly.entity_id
_entity_poly.type
_entity_poly.pdbx_seq_one_letter_code
_entity_poly.pdbx_strand_id
1 'polypeptide(L)'
;MDIKTRIAKSIKENHPVIGVAVGSGLSAKQVAEGGADFILALSAGKFRNAGVSSMGCMLPFANSNDMNLEFAKKEILPRVKNIPVVFGAFAADITKSNDTLLADIIEAGFVGVNNFPTVALIDGNYRKALEKSGLGFQREVEFI
;
A
#
# COMPACT_ATOMS: atom_id res chain seq x y z
N MET A 1 -4.92 -16.58 -10.22
CA MET A 1 -3.85 -16.13 -11.15
C MET A 1 -3.00 -15.15 -10.38
N ASP A 2 -1.69 -15.37 -10.29
CA ASP A 2 -0.78 -14.47 -9.58
C ASP A 2 -0.66 -13.11 -10.29
N ILE A 3 -0.06 -12.13 -9.61
CA ILE A 3 0.07 -10.76 -10.10
C ILE A 3 0.92 -10.66 -11.38
N LYS A 4 2.00 -11.43 -11.51
CA LYS A 4 2.87 -11.39 -12.68
C LYS A 4 2.13 -11.91 -13.91
N THR A 5 1.35 -12.97 -13.74
CA THR A 5 0.56 -13.55 -14.83
C THR A 5 -0.55 -12.61 -15.30
N ARG A 6 -1.22 -11.88 -14.39
CA ARG A 6 -2.22 -10.85 -14.77
C ARG A 6 -1.58 -9.70 -15.56
N ILE A 7 -0.48 -9.14 -15.05
CA ILE A 7 0.26 -8.07 -15.72
C ILE A 7 0.75 -8.53 -17.10
N ALA A 8 1.36 -9.71 -17.18
CA ALA A 8 1.87 -10.26 -18.45
C ALA A 8 0.74 -10.49 -19.46
N LYS A 9 -0.44 -10.92 -19.00
CA LYS A 9 -1.63 -11.08 -19.86
C LYS A 9 -2.06 -9.73 -20.44
N SER A 10 -2.22 -8.69 -19.62
CA SER A 10 -2.63 -7.35 -20.09
C SER A 10 -1.63 -6.79 -21.09
N ILE A 11 -0.33 -6.91 -20.84
CA ILE A 11 0.72 -6.52 -21.80
C ILE A 11 0.61 -7.31 -23.11
N LYS A 12 0.48 -8.65 -23.04
CA LYS A 12 0.39 -9.52 -24.22
C LYS A 12 -0.85 -9.21 -25.07
N GLU A 13 -1.95 -8.84 -24.44
CA GLU A 13 -3.22 -8.46 -25.08
C GLU A 13 -3.24 -6.99 -25.53
N ASN A 14 -2.15 -6.24 -25.32
CA ASN A 14 -2.04 -4.81 -25.63
C ASN A 14 -3.10 -3.95 -24.90
N HIS A 15 -3.45 -4.37 -23.69
CA HIS A 15 -4.29 -3.62 -22.76
C HIS A 15 -3.43 -2.87 -21.74
N PRO A 16 -3.87 -1.69 -21.26
CA PRO A 16 -3.17 -1.01 -20.18
C PRO A 16 -3.17 -1.87 -18.91
N VAL A 17 -2.06 -1.83 -18.17
CA VAL A 17 -1.98 -2.45 -16.84
C VAL A 17 -2.58 -1.48 -15.83
N ILE A 18 -3.64 -1.90 -15.15
CA ILE A 18 -4.43 -1.07 -14.24
C ILE A 18 -4.28 -1.57 -12.79
N GLY A 19 -3.55 -0.79 -11.99
CA GLY A 19 -3.51 -0.92 -10.53
C GLY A 19 -4.37 0.16 -9.86
N VAL A 20 -5.20 -0.20 -8.88
CA VAL A 20 -6.11 0.77 -8.23
C VAL A 20 -5.94 0.79 -6.72
N ALA A 21 -5.69 1.99 -6.17
CA ALA A 21 -5.65 2.20 -4.73
C ALA A 21 -7.04 2.40 -4.13
N VAL A 22 -7.44 1.52 -3.20
CA VAL A 22 -8.79 1.48 -2.62
C VAL A 22 -8.78 1.90 -1.15
N GLY A 23 -9.90 2.46 -0.70
CA GLY A 23 -10.09 2.97 0.66
C GLY A 23 -11.24 2.35 1.44
N SER A 24 -11.97 1.40 0.84
CA SER A 24 -13.04 0.63 1.49
C SER A 24 -13.27 -0.70 0.79
N GLY A 25 -13.92 -1.63 1.47
CA GLY A 25 -14.33 -2.90 0.87
C GLY A 25 -15.30 -2.75 -0.30
N LEU A 26 -16.12 -1.69 -0.32
CA LEU A 26 -17.01 -1.39 -1.45
C LEU A 26 -16.20 -1.04 -2.70
N SER A 27 -15.23 -0.14 -2.58
CA SER A 27 -14.34 0.20 -3.71
C SER A 27 -13.52 -1.01 -4.16
N ALA A 28 -13.06 -1.86 -3.23
CA ALA A 28 -12.35 -3.10 -3.57
C ALA A 28 -13.19 -4.03 -4.45
N LYS A 29 -14.46 -4.24 -4.08
CA LYS A 29 -15.40 -5.05 -4.84
C LYS A 29 -15.62 -4.47 -6.24
N GLN A 30 -15.89 -3.17 -6.35
CA GLN A 30 -16.10 -2.49 -7.63
C GLN A 30 -14.88 -2.57 -8.54
N VAL A 31 -13.68 -2.40 -7.99
CA VAL A 31 -12.41 -2.51 -8.73
C VAL A 31 -12.18 -3.94 -9.23
N ALA A 32 -12.48 -4.95 -8.41
CA ALA A 32 -12.37 -6.35 -8.82
C ALA A 32 -13.35 -6.71 -9.95
N GLU A 33 -14.60 -6.24 -9.85
CA GLU A 33 -15.63 -6.41 -10.89
C GLU A 33 -15.31 -5.62 -12.17
N GLY A 34 -14.67 -4.46 -12.03
CA GLY A 34 -14.20 -3.63 -13.14
C GLY A 34 -12.97 -4.17 -13.88
N GLY A 35 -12.39 -5.29 -13.43
CA GLY A 35 -11.34 -5.99 -14.16
C GLY A 35 -9.93 -5.45 -14.00
N ALA A 36 -9.63 -4.70 -12.92
CA ALA A 36 -8.26 -4.27 -12.65
C ALA A 36 -7.26 -5.44 -12.55
N ASP A 37 -5.98 -5.17 -12.77
CA ASP A 37 -4.92 -6.17 -12.70
C ASP A 37 -4.55 -6.47 -11.25
N PHE A 38 -4.49 -5.44 -10.40
CA PHE A 38 -4.18 -5.55 -8.99
C PHE A 38 -4.75 -4.37 -8.18
N ILE A 39 -4.83 -4.56 -6.87
CA ILE A 39 -5.30 -3.57 -5.90
C ILE A 39 -4.14 -3.11 -5.03
N LEU A 40 -4.12 -1.83 -4.69
CA LEU A 40 -3.22 -1.26 -3.69
C LEU A 40 -4.04 -0.92 -2.43
N ALA A 41 -3.70 -1.53 -1.30
CA ALA A 41 -4.24 -1.17 0.01
C ALA A 41 -3.26 -0.20 0.68
N LEU A 42 -3.51 1.11 0.53
CA LEU A 42 -2.65 2.17 1.05
C LEU A 42 -3.39 2.93 2.15
N SER A 43 -2.66 3.39 3.19
CA SER A 43 -3.25 4.20 4.26
C SER A 43 -3.93 5.48 3.74
N ALA A 44 -3.41 6.10 2.68
CA ALA A 44 -4.05 7.23 2.00
C ALA A 44 -5.43 6.90 1.41
N GLY A 45 -5.70 5.64 1.07
CA GLY A 45 -7.03 5.17 0.67
C GLY A 45 -8.05 5.37 1.78
N LYS A 46 -7.71 4.97 3.01
CA LYS A 46 -8.57 5.12 4.19
C LYS A 46 -8.91 6.58 4.47
N PHE A 47 -7.91 7.48 4.42
CA PHE A 47 -8.14 8.91 4.61
C PHE A 47 -9.05 9.51 3.52
N ARG A 48 -8.79 9.19 2.23
CA ARG A 48 -9.67 9.64 1.14
C ARG A 48 -11.11 9.16 1.32
N ASN A 49 -11.29 7.91 1.72
CA ASN A 49 -12.62 7.34 1.94
C ASN A 49 -13.36 7.98 3.12
N ALA A 50 -12.61 8.56 4.08
CA ALA A 50 -13.17 9.35 5.17
C ALA A 50 -13.40 10.84 4.82
N GLY A 51 -13.23 11.24 3.55
CA GLY A 51 -13.35 12.64 3.12
C GLY A 51 -12.16 13.52 3.54
N VAL A 52 -11.03 12.91 3.90
CA VAL A 52 -9.80 13.60 4.31
C VAL A 52 -8.78 13.54 3.17
N SER A 53 -7.95 14.58 3.05
CA SER A 53 -6.83 14.61 2.09
C SER A 53 -5.94 13.37 2.23
N SER A 54 -5.41 12.87 1.11
CA SER A 54 -4.39 11.81 1.10
C SER A 54 -3.18 12.16 1.94
N MET A 55 -2.84 13.45 2.04
CA MET A 55 -1.72 13.92 2.87
C MET A 55 -1.94 13.66 4.36
N GLY A 56 -3.16 13.34 4.80
CA GLY A 56 -3.43 12.88 6.16
C GLY A 56 -2.62 11.64 6.54
N CYS A 57 -2.26 10.77 5.58
CA CYS A 57 -1.39 9.62 5.86
C CYS A 57 0.05 9.99 6.26
N MET A 58 0.47 11.23 6.03
CA MET A 58 1.79 11.74 6.39
C MET A 58 1.82 12.37 7.79
N LEU A 59 0.67 12.43 8.47
CA LEU A 59 0.51 13.07 9.78
C LEU A 59 0.40 12.02 10.90
N PRO A 60 0.73 12.38 12.16
CA PRO A 60 0.79 11.43 13.27
C PRO A 60 -0.62 11.08 13.83
N PHE A 61 -1.56 10.73 12.96
CA PHE A 61 -2.90 10.30 13.39
C PHE A 61 -2.92 8.88 13.95
N ALA A 62 -2.06 8.00 13.43
CA ALA A 62 -1.94 6.61 13.83
C ALA A 62 -0.63 6.02 13.29
N ASN A 63 -0.22 4.86 13.79
CA ASN A 63 0.77 4.03 13.11
C ASN A 63 0.19 3.58 11.75
N SER A 64 0.87 3.88 10.65
CA SER A 64 0.37 3.60 9.30
C SER A 64 0.27 2.10 9.01
N ASN A 65 1.28 1.31 9.42
CA ASN A 65 1.32 -0.13 9.13
C ASN A 65 0.20 -0.87 9.86
N ASP A 66 0.06 -0.65 11.16
CA ASP A 66 -0.98 -1.30 11.96
C ASP A 66 -2.38 -0.91 11.50
N MET A 67 -2.61 0.39 11.29
CA MET A 67 -3.90 0.89 10.81
C MET A 67 -4.25 0.32 9.43
N ASN A 68 -3.29 0.30 8.50
CA ASN A 68 -3.51 -0.20 7.15
C ASN A 68 -3.73 -1.71 7.15
N LEU A 69 -2.96 -2.46 7.94
CA LEU A 69 -3.09 -3.91 8.07
C LEU A 69 -4.45 -4.30 8.63
N GLU A 70 -4.89 -3.65 9.71
CA GLU A 70 -6.20 -3.90 10.32
C GLU A 70 -7.33 -3.63 9.33
N PHE A 71 -7.35 -2.45 8.72
CA PHE A 71 -8.36 -2.03 7.76
C PHE A 71 -8.38 -2.96 6.55
N ALA A 72 -7.23 -3.24 5.94
CA ALA A 72 -7.16 -4.01 4.72
C ALA A 72 -7.50 -5.50 4.95
N LYS A 73 -7.11 -6.08 6.10
CA LYS A 73 -7.52 -7.44 6.48
C LYS A 73 -9.02 -7.57 6.70
N LYS A 74 -9.67 -6.58 7.32
CA LYS A 74 -11.09 -6.63 7.65
C LYS A 74 -11.99 -6.26 6.46
N GLU A 75 -11.57 -5.29 5.66
CA GLU A 75 -12.45 -4.66 4.68
C GLU A 75 -12.07 -4.97 3.23
N ILE A 76 -10.79 -5.12 2.90
CA ILE A 76 -10.34 -5.26 1.51
C ILE A 76 -10.23 -6.73 1.11
N LEU A 77 -9.35 -7.48 1.77
CA LEU A 77 -9.06 -8.89 1.42
C LEU A 77 -10.32 -9.76 1.36
N PRO A 78 -11.31 -9.68 2.29
CA PRO A 78 -12.50 -10.53 2.24
C PRO A 78 -13.46 -10.21 1.08
N ARG A 79 -13.25 -9.11 0.36
CA ARG A 79 -14.13 -8.66 -0.75
C ARG A 79 -13.59 -9.04 -2.12
N VAL A 80 -12.34 -9.46 -2.19
CA VAL A 80 -11.64 -9.71 -3.44
C VAL A 80 -11.03 -11.11 -3.43
N LYS A 81 -11.57 -12.00 -4.28
CA LYS A 81 -11.14 -13.41 -4.31
C LYS A 81 -10.05 -13.70 -5.34
N ASN A 82 -10.07 -12.97 -6.46
CA ASN A 82 -9.33 -13.34 -7.67
C ASN A 82 -8.37 -12.25 -8.17
N ILE A 83 -8.29 -11.12 -7.47
CA ILE A 83 -7.42 -10.01 -7.81
C ILE A 83 -6.35 -9.85 -6.71
N PRO A 84 -5.06 -9.81 -7.06
CA PRO A 84 -3.98 -9.62 -6.11
C PRO A 84 -4.09 -8.27 -5.38
N VAL A 85 -3.80 -8.28 -4.08
CA VAL A 85 -3.76 -7.07 -3.25
C VAL A 85 -2.33 -6.85 -2.76
N VAL A 86 -1.82 -5.65 -3.01
CA VAL A 86 -0.49 -5.16 -2.62
C VAL A 86 -0.63 -4.23 -1.42
N PHE A 87 0.18 -4.44 -0.39
CA PHE A 87 0.15 -3.69 0.85
C PHE A 87 1.02 -2.43 0.80
N GLY A 88 0.49 -1.29 1.22
CA GLY A 88 1.29 -0.07 1.47
C GLY A 88 2.05 -0.17 2.79
N ALA A 89 3.36 -0.36 2.73
CA ALA A 89 4.27 -0.47 3.86
C ALA A 89 5.02 0.83 4.13
N PHE A 90 4.95 1.31 5.37
CA PHE A 90 5.71 2.45 5.86
C PHE A 90 7.07 1.98 6.39
N ALA A 91 8.13 2.10 5.58
CA ALA A 91 9.47 1.58 5.90
C ALA A 91 10.19 2.35 7.03
N ALA A 92 9.76 3.57 7.35
CA ALA A 92 10.32 4.36 8.45
C ALA A 92 9.65 4.06 9.80
N ASP A 93 8.73 3.09 9.85
CA ASP A 93 8.16 2.62 11.11
C ASP A 93 9.24 2.00 12.01
N ILE A 94 9.18 2.33 13.30
CA ILE A 94 10.12 1.88 14.32
C ILE A 94 9.48 0.93 15.33
N THR A 95 8.17 0.70 15.24
CA THR A 95 7.45 -0.16 16.20
C THR A 95 7.62 -1.64 15.91
N LYS A 96 8.00 -2.00 14.68
CA LYS A 96 8.23 -3.37 14.21
C LYS A 96 9.51 -3.45 13.40
N SER A 97 10.19 -4.59 13.44
CA SER A 97 11.25 -4.89 12.47
C SER A 97 10.66 -5.15 11.09
N ASN A 98 11.48 -4.99 10.04
CA ASN A 98 11.06 -5.30 8.67
C ASN A 98 10.59 -6.75 8.54
N ASP A 99 11.29 -7.70 9.17
CA ASP A 99 10.94 -9.12 9.12
C ASP A 99 9.58 -9.41 9.75
N THR A 100 9.28 -8.81 10.90
CA THR A 100 7.97 -8.96 11.55
C THR A 100 6.86 -8.36 10.71
N LEU A 101 7.08 -7.16 10.15
CA LEU A 101 6.09 -6.53 9.27
C LEU A 101 5.83 -7.36 8.01
N LEU A 102 6.88 -7.88 7.36
CA LEU A 102 6.75 -8.74 6.19
C LEU A 102 6.03 -10.04 6.52
N ALA A 103 6.32 -10.66 7.68
CA ALA A 103 5.60 -11.84 8.14
C ALA A 103 4.09 -11.55 8.34
N ASP A 104 3.74 -10.44 8.99
CA ASP A 104 2.35 -10.00 9.19
C ASP A 104 1.62 -9.81 7.84
N ILE A 105 2.30 -9.21 6.85
CA ILE A 105 1.77 -8.95 5.50
C ILE A 105 1.55 -10.26 4.74
N ILE A 106 2.51 -11.18 4.79
CA ILE A 106 2.42 -12.49 4.13
C ILE A 106 1.30 -13.32 4.76
N GLU A 107 1.26 -13.40 6.10
CA GLU A 107 0.24 -14.17 6.83
C GLU A 107 -1.17 -13.63 6.54
N ALA A 108 -1.31 -12.31 6.42
CA ALA A 108 -2.58 -11.70 6.06
C ALA A 108 -3.08 -12.08 4.65
N GLY A 109 -2.18 -12.45 3.73
CA GLY A 109 -2.52 -12.86 2.36
C GLY A 109 -2.31 -11.77 1.30
N PHE A 110 -1.52 -10.73 1.58
CA PHE A 110 -1.08 -9.79 0.54
C PHE A 110 -0.02 -10.44 -0.36
N VAL A 111 0.01 -10.06 -1.63
CA VAL A 111 0.91 -10.68 -2.63
C VAL A 111 2.21 -9.91 -2.86
N GLY A 112 2.36 -8.76 -2.19
CA GLY A 112 3.50 -7.87 -2.37
C GLY A 112 3.32 -6.57 -1.59
N VAL A 113 4.32 -5.71 -1.68
CA VAL A 113 4.39 -4.43 -0.96
C VAL A 113 4.63 -3.25 -1.90
N ASN A 114 4.19 -2.07 -1.46
CA ASN A 114 4.48 -0.77 -2.03
C ASN A 114 4.97 0.13 -0.89
N ASN A 115 6.05 0.89 -1.09
CA ASN A 115 6.61 1.80 -0.10
C ASN A 115 5.69 3.01 0.11
N PHE A 116 4.67 2.87 0.96
CA PHE A 116 3.71 3.92 1.22
C PHE A 116 3.24 3.91 2.69
N PRO A 117 3.21 5.06 3.38
CA PRO A 117 3.58 6.39 2.91
C PRO A 117 5.09 6.52 2.61
N THR A 118 5.44 7.48 1.77
CA THR A 118 6.82 7.66 1.28
C THR A 118 7.33 9.06 1.60
N VAL A 119 8.56 9.13 2.09
CA VAL A 119 9.29 10.39 2.29
C VAL A 119 9.65 11.06 0.96
N ALA A 120 9.51 10.36 -0.17
CA ALA A 120 9.67 10.97 -1.50
C ALA A 120 8.66 12.09 -1.78
N LEU A 121 7.52 12.10 -1.07
CA LEU A 121 6.53 13.19 -1.14
C LEU A 121 6.88 14.40 -0.27
N ILE A 122 7.95 14.33 0.51
CA ILE A 122 8.42 15.40 1.39
C ILE A 122 9.64 16.06 0.76
N ASP A 123 9.68 17.39 0.75
CA ASP A 123 10.76 18.20 0.20
C ASP A 123 11.34 19.21 1.21
N GLY A 124 12.17 20.13 0.71
CA GLY A 124 12.71 21.25 1.48
C GLY A 124 13.61 20.87 2.65
N ASN A 125 13.63 21.73 3.66
CA ASN A 125 14.47 21.53 4.85
C ASN A 125 14.00 20.34 5.69
N TYR A 126 12.70 20.02 5.67
CA TYR A 126 12.17 18.89 6.40
C TYR A 126 12.66 17.57 5.81
N ARG A 127 12.63 17.41 4.48
CA ARG A 127 13.24 16.24 3.82
C ARG A 127 14.71 16.09 4.15
N LYS A 128 15.49 17.19 4.09
CA LYS A 128 16.92 17.16 4.44
C LYS A 128 17.16 16.69 5.88
N ALA A 129 16.29 17.06 6.81
CA ALA A 129 16.38 16.62 8.20
C ALA A 129 16.12 15.12 8.34
N LEU A 130 15.07 14.59 7.69
CA LEU A 130 14.74 13.17 7.67
C LEU A 130 15.88 12.31 7.11
N GLU A 131 16.46 12.73 5.98
CA GLU A 131 17.61 12.05 5.37
C GLU A 131 18.81 11.99 6.32
N LYS A 132 19.14 13.12 6.95
CA LYS A 132 20.27 13.19 7.90
C LYS A 132 20.05 12.38 9.18
N SER A 133 18.79 12.18 9.59
CA SER A 133 18.45 11.42 10.80
C SER A 133 18.21 9.93 10.53
N GLY A 134 18.51 9.43 9.33
CA GLY A 134 18.32 8.02 8.98
C GLY A 134 16.86 7.61 8.77
N LEU A 135 15.95 8.57 8.54
CA LEU A 135 14.55 8.36 8.15
C LEU A 135 14.33 8.68 6.66
N GLY A 136 15.40 8.60 5.88
CA GLY A 136 15.43 8.94 4.46
C GLY A 136 14.88 7.85 3.55
N PHE A 137 14.82 8.16 2.25
CA PHE A 137 14.28 7.27 1.23
C PHE A 137 15.09 5.97 1.07
N GLN A 138 16.37 5.96 1.45
CA GLN A 138 17.21 4.76 1.41
C GLN A 138 16.62 3.61 2.24
N ARG A 139 15.93 3.89 3.35
CA ARG A 139 15.21 2.87 4.12
C ARG A 139 14.06 2.23 3.35
N GLU A 140 13.35 3.03 2.54
CA GLU A 140 12.28 2.51 1.68
C GLU A 140 12.85 1.59 0.62
N VAL A 141 14.03 1.91 0.07
CA VAL A 141 14.74 1.04 -0.88
C VAL A 141 15.20 -0.25 -0.21
N GLU A 142 15.74 -0.19 1.00
CA GLU A 142 16.19 -1.38 1.75
C GLU A 142 15.05 -2.31 2.19
N PHE A 143 13.83 -1.76 2.34
CA PHE A 143 12.64 -2.55 2.67
C PHE A 143 12.11 -3.36 1.48
N ILE A 144 12.32 -2.89 0.25
CA ILE A 144 11.78 -3.48 -1.00
C ILE A 144 12.73 -4.54 -1.55
#